data_AF-A0A9W4ZEX0-F1
#
_entry.id   AF-A0A9W4ZEX0-F1
#
_cell.length_a   1.000
_cell.length_b   1.000
_cell.length_c   1.000
_cell.angle_alpha   90.00
_cell.angle_beta   90.00
_cell.angle_gamma   90.00
#
_symmetry.space_group_name_H-M   'P 1'
#
loop_
_entity.id
_entity.type
_entity.pdbx_description
1 polymer ?
#
loop_
_entity_poly.entity_id
_entity_poly.type
_entity_poly.pdbx_seq_one_letter_code
_entity_poly.pdbx_strand_id
1 'polypeptide(L)'
;MYANQNLSELAIRYLSEVTEKMPANYRAILIEACEHAKINNKEKALELLKTGLEISLKLKNEEYQHRFNILLTINNEVSGEQLESIILAGMLYFEKENLYEYINEYNEKLAVKFYHEGNHLKASKYFYLSSNAREKIHDKGALK
;
A
#
# COMPACT_ATOMS: atom_id res chain seq x y z
N MET A 1 -2.68 -8.99 -13.52
CA MET A 1 -2.31 -9.97 -14.56
C MET A 1 -0.88 -9.79 -15.08
N TYR A 2 -0.36 -8.56 -15.25
CA TYR A 2 1.08 -8.32 -15.58
C TYR A 2 1.96 -7.85 -14.41
N ALA A 3 1.39 -7.14 -13.41
CA ALA A 3 2.07 -6.72 -12.18
C ALA A 3 2.66 -7.88 -11.34
N ASN A 4 2.13 -9.10 -11.52
CA ASN A 4 2.58 -10.32 -10.83
C ASN A 4 3.71 -11.05 -11.60
N GLN A 5 4.09 -10.59 -12.78
CA GLN A 5 5.10 -11.22 -13.66
C GLN A 5 6.43 -10.44 -13.71
N ASN A 6 6.63 -9.44 -12.85
CA ASN A 6 7.79 -8.54 -12.87
C ASN A 6 7.94 -7.74 -14.19
N LEU A 7 6.86 -7.60 -14.96
CA LEU A 7 6.80 -6.83 -16.21
C LEU A 7 6.29 -5.41 -15.93
N SER A 8 6.94 -4.69 -15.02
CA SER A 8 6.48 -3.37 -14.56
C SER A 8 6.32 -2.37 -15.71
N GLU A 9 7.24 -2.35 -16.68
CA GLU A 9 7.16 -1.46 -17.85
C GLU A 9 5.92 -1.71 -18.71
N LEU A 10 5.59 -2.99 -18.95
CA LEU A 10 4.40 -3.36 -19.72
C LEU A 10 3.13 -3.02 -18.94
N ALA A 11 3.13 -3.27 -17.63
CA ALA A 11 2.02 -2.92 -16.75
C ALA A 11 1.78 -1.41 -16.72
N ILE A 12 2.83 -0.60 -16.60
CA ILE A 12 2.76 0.86 -16.67
C ILE A 12 2.13 1.29 -17.98
N ARG A 13 2.60 0.80 -19.14
CA ARG A 13 2.01 1.18 -20.43
C ARG A 13 0.49 0.98 -20.48
N TYR A 14 0.02 -0.20 -20.05
CA TYR A 14 -1.42 -0.48 -20.03
C TYR A 14 -2.17 0.36 -19.00
N LEU A 15 -1.57 0.60 -17.83
CA LEU A 15 -2.20 1.39 -16.77
C LEU A 15 -2.30 2.87 -17.15
N SER A 16 -1.26 3.44 -17.76
CA SER A 16 -1.26 4.81 -18.26
C SER A 16 -2.37 5.04 -19.30
N GLU A 17 -2.58 4.10 -20.23
CA GLU A 17 -3.71 4.19 -21.18
C GLU A 17 -5.08 4.21 -20.47
N VAL A 18 -5.21 3.46 -19.36
CA VAL A 18 -6.44 3.43 -18.57
C VAL A 18 -6.62 4.71 -17.78
N THR A 19 -5.57 5.22 -17.13
CA THR A 19 -5.64 6.44 -16.31
C THR A 19 -5.76 7.69 -17.15
N GLU A 20 -5.23 7.72 -18.38
CA GLU A 20 -5.49 8.78 -19.37
C GLU A 20 -6.96 8.81 -19.81
N LYS A 21 -7.56 7.64 -20.09
CA LYS A 21 -8.97 7.54 -20.51
C LYS A 21 -9.95 7.72 -19.35
N MET A 22 -9.55 7.33 -18.15
CA MET A 22 -10.37 7.34 -16.94
C MET A 22 -9.58 7.96 -15.78
N PRO A 23 -9.39 9.29 -15.76
CA PRO A 23 -8.55 9.96 -14.78
C PRO A 23 -9.07 9.88 -13.34
N ALA A 24 -10.34 9.52 -13.14
CA ALA A 24 -10.92 9.27 -11.82
C ALA A 24 -10.76 7.81 -11.33
N ASN A 25 -10.12 6.94 -12.11
CA ASN A 25 -9.95 5.52 -11.76
C ASN A 25 -8.84 5.33 -10.71
N TYR A 26 -9.17 5.66 -9.46
CA TYR A 26 -8.27 5.59 -8.32
C TYR A 26 -7.64 4.20 -8.11
N ARG A 27 -8.30 3.11 -8.55
CA ARG A 27 -7.73 1.76 -8.46
C ARG A 27 -6.58 1.57 -9.44
N ALA A 28 -6.77 2.00 -10.70
CA ALA A 28 -5.72 1.93 -11.71
C ALA A 28 -4.54 2.83 -11.33
N ILE A 29 -4.82 4.05 -10.84
CA ILE A 29 -3.80 5.01 -10.37
C ILE A 29 -2.94 4.41 -9.26
N LEU A 30 -3.56 3.76 -8.27
CA LEU A 30 -2.83 3.14 -7.17
C LEU A 30 -1.86 2.04 -7.68
N ILE A 31 -2.33 1.19 -8.60
CA ILE A 31 -1.49 0.12 -9.17
C ILE A 31 -0.37 0.74 -10.01
N GLU A 32 -0.66 1.74 -10.84
CA GLU A 32 0.33 2.42 -11.68
C GLU A 32 1.43 3.06 -10.83
N ALA A 33 1.06 3.73 -9.74
CA ALA A 33 2.00 4.30 -8.80
C ALA A 33 2.92 3.23 -8.18
N CYS A 34 2.37 2.08 -7.79
CA CYS A 34 3.16 0.96 -7.28
C CYS A 34 4.15 0.41 -8.33
N GLU A 35 3.74 0.28 -9.59
CA GLU A 35 4.63 -0.17 -10.65
C GLU A 35 5.76 0.84 -10.94
N HIS A 36 5.48 2.14 -10.93
CA HIS A 36 6.50 3.19 -11.00
C HIS A 36 7.48 3.13 -9.83
N ALA A 37 6.98 2.90 -8.61
CA ALA A 37 7.83 2.77 -7.42
C ALA A 37 8.78 1.56 -7.53
N LYS A 38 8.32 0.41 -8.08
CA LYS A 38 9.15 -0.78 -8.29
C LYS A 38 10.34 -0.53 -9.23
N ILE A 39 10.18 0.32 -10.24
CA ILE A 39 11.26 0.69 -11.19
C ILE A 39 12.04 1.94 -10.74
N ASN A 40 11.89 2.35 -9.47
CA ASN A 40 12.52 3.52 -8.88
C ASN A 40 12.17 4.86 -9.58
N ASN A 41 11.05 4.92 -10.31
CA ASN A 41 10.50 6.16 -10.84
C ASN A 41 9.68 6.88 -9.77
N LYS A 42 10.37 7.40 -8.76
CA LYS A 42 9.77 8.01 -7.56
C LYS A 42 8.92 9.24 -7.87
N GLU A 43 9.36 10.07 -8.81
CA GLU A 43 8.65 11.30 -9.18
C GLU A 43 7.23 10.98 -9.68
N LYS A 44 7.12 10.05 -10.64
CA LYS A 44 5.81 9.68 -11.20
C LYS A 44 4.94 8.93 -10.19
N ALA A 45 5.56 8.06 -9.37
CA ALA A 45 4.85 7.39 -8.29
C ALA A 45 4.21 8.39 -7.32
N LEU A 46 4.97 9.41 -6.87
CA LEU A 46 4.46 10.43 -5.96
C LEU A 46 3.37 11.30 -6.58
N GLU A 47 3.50 11.67 -7.86
CA GLU A 47 2.47 12.41 -8.61
C GLU A 47 1.13 11.64 -8.66
N LEU A 48 1.20 10.35 -9.03
CA LEU A 48 0.03 9.48 -9.10
C LEU A 48 -0.59 9.26 -7.71
N LEU A 49 0.21 9.05 -6.67
CA LEU A 49 -0.29 8.88 -5.30
C LEU A 49 -1.01 10.13 -4.78
N LYS A 50 -0.48 11.33 -5.05
CA LYS A 50 -1.15 12.60 -4.70
C LYS A 50 -2.48 12.75 -5.43
N THR A 51 -2.48 12.49 -6.73
CA THR A 51 -3.70 12.55 -7.58
C THR A 51 -4.76 11.57 -7.07
N GLY A 52 -4.36 10.33 -6.80
CA GLY A 52 -5.25 9.30 -6.27
C GLY A 52 -5.82 9.65 -4.89
N LEU A 53 -5.01 10.25 -4.01
CA LEU A 53 -5.46 10.75 -2.72
C LEU A 53 -6.54 11.82 -2.86
N GLU A 54 -6.33 12.82 -3.72
CA GLU A 54 -7.34 13.86 -3.98
C GLU A 54 -8.66 13.30 -4.50
N ILE A 55 -8.59 12.32 -5.41
CA ILE A 55 -9.78 11.63 -5.92
C ILE A 55 -10.49 10.86 -4.79
N SER A 56 -9.74 10.13 -3.97
CA SER A 56 -10.32 9.35 -2.84
C SER A 56 -10.98 10.24 -1.79
N LEU A 57 -10.46 11.46 -1.57
CA LEU A 57 -11.08 12.48 -0.71
C LEU A 57 -12.40 12.98 -1.31
N LYS A 58 -12.41 13.34 -2.60
CA LYS A 58 -13.63 13.78 -3.31
C LYS A 58 -14.71 12.71 -3.30
N LEU A 59 -14.34 11.44 -3.45
CA LEU A 59 -15.26 10.29 -3.43
C LEU A 59 -15.62 9.82 -2.02
N LYS A 60 -15.03 10.40 -0.97
CA LYS A 60 -15.16 9.94 0.43
C LYS A 60 -14.86 8.45 0.61
N ASN A 61 -13.89 7.93 -0.16
CA ASN A 61 -13.45 6.54 -0.08
C ASN A 61 -12.33 6.41 0.94
N GLU A 62 -12.70 6.15 2.20
CA GLU A 62 -11.80 6.11 3.35
C GLU A 62 -10.72 5.02 3.22
N GLU A 63 -11.07 3.83 2.71
CA GLU A 63 -10.09 2.76 2.43
C GLU A 63 -8.93 3.28 1.58
N TYR A 64 -9.26 3.91 0.44
CA TYR A 64 -8.24 4.39 -0.48
C TYR A 64 -7.51 5.63 0.04
N GLN A 65 -8.15 6.48 0.85
CA GLN A 65 -7.46 7.58 1.53
C GLN A 65 -6.31 7.04 2.39
N HIS A 66 -6.56 6.01 3.19
CA HIS A 66 -5.50 5.37 3.99
C HIS A 66 -4.42 4.74 3.11
N ARG A 67 -4.82 3.99 2.07
CA ARG A 67 -3.86 3.31 1.18
C ARG A 67 -2.94 4.28 0.44
N PHE A 68 -3.49 5.36 -0.12
CA PHE A 68 -2.69 6.40 -0.80
C PHE A 68 -1.76 7.11 0.19
N ASN A 69 -2.25 7.48 1.37
CA ASN A 69 -1.44 8.19 2.36
C ASN A 69 -0.27 7.33 2.88
N ILE A 70 -0.50 6.05 3.15
CA ILE A 70 0.54 5.10 3.55
C ILE A 70 1.60 4.97 2.46
N LEU A 71 1.19 4.74 1.20
CA LEU A 71 2.15 4.58 0.10
C LEU A 71 2.91 5.88 -0.22
N LEU A 72 2.28 7.04 -0.08
CA LEU A 72 2.96 8.34 -0.21
C LEU A 72 4.06 8.47 0.86
N THR A 73 3.74 8.10 2.10
CA THR A 73 4.66 8.13 3.23
C THR A 73 5.84 7.18 3.02
N ILE A 74 5.59 5.98 2.51
CA ILE A 74 6.65 5.00 2.16
C ILE A 74 7.58 5.57 1.07
N ASN A 75 7.03 6.16 0.00
CA ASN A 75 7.82 6.68 -1.11
C ASN A 75 8.57 7.98 -0.76
N ASN A 76 8.16 8.69 0.29
CA ASN A 76 8.89 9.83 0.86
C ASN A 76 10.05 9.41 1.80
N GLU A 77 10.28 8.10 2.00
CA GLU A 77 11.40 7.56 2.77
C GLU A 77 11.52 8.11 4.20
N VAL A 78 10.38 8.42 4.82
CA VAL A 78 10.32 8.90 6.21
C VAL A 78 10.85 7.86 7.22
N SER A 79 11.03 8.23 8.48
CA SER A 79 11.44 7.28 9.52
C SER A 79 10.37 6.22 9.80
N GLY A 80 10.78 5.05 10.33
CA GLY A 80 9.87 4.00 10.74
C GLY A 80 8.83 4.47 11.75
N GLU A 81 9.21 5.36 12.69
CA GLU A 81 8.30 5.97 13.67
C GLU A 81 7.20 6.83 13.01
N GLN A 82 7.57 7.63 12.01
CA GLN A 82 6.59 8.44 11.27
C GLN A 82 5.66 7.55 10.43
N LEU A 83 6.23 6.55 9.77
CA LEU A 83 5.46 5.58 8.98
C LEU A 83 4.50 4.76 9.86
N GLU A 84 4.94 4.35 11.06
CA GLU A 84 4.14 3.60 12.03
C GLU A 84 2.87 4.36 12.43
N SER A 85 2.99 5.66 12.75
CA SER A 85 1.84 6.50 13.09
C SER A 85 0.78 6.53 11.99
N ILE A 86 1.21 6.68 10.73
CA ILE A 86 0.31 6.72 9.56
C ILE A 86 -0.34 5.35 9.31
N ILE A 87 0.44 4.27 9.40
CA ILE A 87 -0.07 2.91 9.18
C ILE A 87 -1.05 2.50 10.29
N LEU A 88 -0.78 2.82 11.56
CA LEU A 88 -1.68 2.49 12.66
C LEU A 88 -3.05 3.16 12.51
N ALA A 89 -3.10 4.40 12.02
CA ALA A 89 -4.37 5.06 11.71
C ALA A 89 -5.17 4.30 10.64
N GLY A 90 -4.51 3.80 9.59
CA GLY A 90 -5.15 2.95 8.58
C GLY A 90 -5.56 1.57 9.11
N MET A 91 -4.75 0.95 9.98
CA MET A 91 -5.06 -0.35 10.57
C MET A 91 -6.35 -0.35 11.36
N LEU A 92 -6.69 0.74 12.06
CA LEU A 92 -7.98 0.87 12.76
C LEU A 92 -9.17 0.73 11.79
N TYR A 93 -9.08 1.35 10.62
CA TYR A 93 -10.09 1.22 9.57
C TYR A 93 -10.09 -0.20 8.97
N PHE A 94 -8.91 -0.74 8.62
CA PHE A 94 -8.81 -2.04 7.99
C PHE A 94 -9.32 -3.18 8.89
N GLU A 95 -9.10 -3.13 10.20
CA GLU A 95 -9.61 -4.13 11.14
C GLU A 95 -11.15 -4.07 11.21
N LYS A 96 -11.71 -2.86 11.32
CA LYS A 96 -13.16 -2.65 11.33
C LYS A 96 -13.82 -3.20 10.05
N GLU A 97 -13.23 -2.92 8.90
CA GLU A 97 -13.72 -3.37 7.59
C GLU A 97 -13.25 -4.78 7.21
N ASN A 98 -12.59 -5.51 8.13
CA ASN A 98 -12.20 -6.89 7.95
C ASN A 98 -11.18 -7.15 6.80
N LEU A 99 -10.41 -6.11 6.43
CA LEU A 99 -9.45 -6.08 5.32
C LEU A 99 -8.06 -6.57 5.74
N TYR A 100 -7.98 -7.85 6.13
CA TYR A 100 -6.76 -8.44 6.69
C TYR A 100 -5.58 -8.49 5.73
N GLU A 101 -5.82 -8.46 4.41
CA GLU A 101 -4.79 -8.37 3.39
C GLU A 101 -3.95 -7.10 3.56
N TYR A 102 -4.58 -5.95 3.82
CA TYR A 102 -3.86 -4.69 4.04
C TYR A 102 -3.18 -4.64 5.41
N ILE A 103 -3.77 -5.28 6.42
CA ILE A 103 -3.12 -5.43 7.73
C ILE A 103 -1.85 -6.27 7.59
N ASN A 104 -1.91 -7.39 6.87
CA ASN A 104 -0.75 -8.23 6.62
C ASN A 104 0.35 -7.45 5.86
N GLU A 105 -0.02 -6.81 4.75
CA GLU A 105 0.93 -6.07 3.89
C GLU A 105 1.63 -4.94 4.65
N TYR A 106 0.87 -4.09 5.36
CA TYR A 106 1.44 -2.91 6.01
C TYR A 106 2.22 -3.23 7.29
N ASN A 107 1.85 -4.29 8.03
CA ASN A 107 2.72 -4.82 9.10
C ASN A 107 4.05 -5.31 8.53
N GLU A 108 4.04 -6.02 7.39
CA GLU A 108 5.28 -6.50 6.78
C GLU A 108 6.19 -5.35 6.33
N LYS A 109 5.63 -4.29 5.73
CA LYS A 109 6.39 -3.08 5.37
C LYS A 109 7.01 -2.38 6.59
N LEU A 110 6.28 -2.27 7.71
CA LEU A 110 6.84 -1.73 8.96
C LEU A 110 7.96 -2.61 9.50
N ALA A 111 7.78 -3.93 9.47
CA ALA A 111 8.77 -4.87 9.96
C ALA A 111 10.10 -4.72 9.22
N VAL A 112 10.05 -4.67 7.88
CA VAL A 112 11.22 -4.45 7.02
C VAL A 112 11.85 -3.08 7.26
N LYS A 113 11.05 -2.02 7.37
CA LYS A 113 11.54 -0.66 7.65
C LYS A 113 12.30 -0.59 8.97
N PHE A 114 11.72 -1.10 10.06
CA PHE A 114 12.38 -1.12 11.36
C PHE A 114 13.60 -2.04 11.40
N TYR A 115 13.60 -3.12 10.63
CA TYR A 115 14.78 -3.98 10.48
C TYR A 115 15.95 -3.21 9.86
N HIS A 116 15.71 -2.45 8.79
CA HIS A 116 16.73 -1.62 8.15
C HIS A 116 17.20 -0.45 9.02
N GLU A 117 16.35 0.04 9.93
CA GLU A 117 16.70 1.07 10.92
C GLU A 117 17.38 0.51 12.18
N GLY A 118 17.62 -0.80 12.25
CA GLY A 118 18.24 -1.46 13.42
C GLY A 118 17.31 -1.63 14.63
N ASN A 119 16.03 -1.29 14.51
CA ASN A 119 15.04 -1.49 15.56
C ASN A 119 14.44 -2.91 15.49
N HIS A 120 15.26 -3.90 15.86
CA HIS A 120 14.88 -5.32 15.75
C HIS A 120 13.69 -5.71 16.63
N LEU A 121 13.45 -5.01 17.75
CA LEU A 121 12.29 -5.25 18.61
C LEU A 121 10.99 -4.90 17.88
N LYS A 122 10.90 -3.71 17.29
CA LYS A 122 9.73 -3.33 16.49
C LYS A 122 9.62 -4.17 15.22
N ALA A 123 10.74 -4.49 14.57
CA ALA A 123 10.74 -5.38 13.42
C ALA A 123 10.11 -6.74 13.74
N SER A 124 10.55 -7.38 14.83
CA SER A 124 10.01 -8.67 15.29
C SER A 124 8.52 -8.58 15.64
N LYS A 125 8.11 -7.55 16.37
CA LYS A 125 6.69 -7.28 16.68
C LYS A 125 5.85 -7.23 15.40
N TYR A 126 6.27 -6.46 14.41
CA TYR A 126 5.52 -6.26 13.19
C TYR A 126 5.52 -7.50 12.27
N PHE A 127 6.60 -8.28 12.24
CA PHE A 127 6.57 -9.59 11.57
C PHE A 127 5.56 -10.55 12.22
N TYR A 128 5.50 -10.59 13.55
CA TYR A 128 4.52 -11.41 14.27
C TYR A 128 3.07 -10.98 13.94
N LEU A 129 2.79 -9.68 13.99
CA LEU A 129 1.46 -9.15 13.64
C LEU A 129 1.07 -9.44 12.18
N SER A 130 2.03 -9.34 11.26
CA SER A 130 1.84 -9.75 9.86
C SER A 130 1.46 -11.24 9.77
N SER A 131 2.19 -12.13 10.46
CA SER A 131 1.88 -13.57 10.50
C SER A 131 0.47 -13.86 11.01
N ASN A 132 0.06 -13.22 12.12
CA ASN A 132 -1.30 -13.39 12.66
C ASN A 132 -2.38 -12.92 11.67
N ALA A 133 -2.16 -11.83 10.95
CA ALA A 133 -3.09 -11.37 9.92
C ALA A 133 -3.18 -12.39 8.76
N ARG A 134 -2.06 -13.04 8.40
CA ARG A 134 -2.02 -14.09 7.36
C ARG A 134 -2.84 -15.32 7.75
N GLU A 135 -2.78 -15.74 9.01
CA GLU A 135 -3.62 -16.82 9.54
C GLU A 135 -5.11 -16.48 9.41
N LYS A 136 -5.51 -15.26 9.80
CA LYS A 136 -6.91 -14.80 9.62
C LYS A 136 -7.37 -14.80 8.16
N ILE A 137 -6.49 -14.43 7.21
CA ILE A 137 -6.80 -14.51 5.77
C ILE A 137 -7.03 -15.97 5.36
N HIS A 138 -6.17 -16.89 5.83
CA HIS A 138 -6.27 -18.31 5.52
C HIS A 138 -7.58 -18.92 6.05
N ASP A 139 -7.93 -18.65 7.31
CA ASP A 139 -9.15 -19.14 7.94
C ASP A 139 -10.40 -18.64 7.19
N LYS A 140 -10.43 -17.36 6.78
CA LYS A 140 -11.51 -16.82 5.95
C LYS A 140 -11.57 -17.43 4.55
N GLY A 141 -10.41 -17.75 3.97
CA GLY A 141 -10.32 -18.41 2.66
C GLY A 141 -10.79 -19.87 2.70
N ALA A 142 -10.55 -20.58 3.79
CA ALA A 142 -10.98 -21.97 4.00
C ALA A 142 -12.48 -22.12 4.31
N LEU A 143 -13.15 -21.02 4.67
CA LEU A 143 -14.60 -20.96 4.91
C LEU A 143 -15.42 -20.65 3.64
N LYS A 144 -14.77 -20.49 2.47
CA LYS A 144 -15.42 -20.34 1.15
C LYS A 144 -15.49 -21.67 0.41
#